data_AF-A0A0E3RLU5-F1
#
_entry.id   AF-A0A0E3RLU5-F1
#
_cell.length_a   1.000
_cell.length_b   1.000
_cell.length_c   1.000
_cell.angle_alpha   90.00
_cell.angle_beta   90.00
_cell.angle_gamma   90.00
#
_symmetry.space_group_name_H-M   'P 1'
#
loop_
_entity.id
_entity.type
_entity.pdbx_description
1 polymer ?
#
loop_
_entity_poly.entity_id
_entity_poly.type
_entity_poly.pdbx_seq_one_letter_code
_entity_poly.pdbx_strand_id
1 'polypeptide(L)'
;MVQVDISDDTNQILGIVKTKFNLKDESAAIDFIVAQCEIDMLEPELKPEFIEEMQNIIAGKHIGPFKTVDDLKAYIESLPDEEEDELCMK
;
A
#
# COMPACT_ATOMS: atom_id res chain seq x y z
N MET A 1 -7.62 9.22 -22.03
CA MET A 1 -8.84 9.58 -21.28
C MET A 1 -9.37 8.29 -20.70
N VAL A 2 -9.17 8.07 -19.40
CA VAL A 2 -9.59 6.83 -18.72
C VAL A 2 -11.04 7.03 -18.32
N GLN A 3 -11.95 6.21 -18.85
CA GLN A 3 -13.32 6.13 -18.36
C GLN A 3 -13.34 5.15 -17.19
N VAL A 4 -13.71 5.64 -16.01
CA VAL A 4 -13.90 4.83 -14.82
C VAL A 4 -15.41 4.69 -14.63
N ASP A 5 -15.91 3.47 -14.64
CA ASP A 5 -17.29 3.19 -14.26
C ASP A 5 -17.37 3.26 -12.72
N ILE A 6 -18.05 4.28 -12.21
CA ILE A 6 -18.29 4.51 -10.77
C ILE A 6 -19.79 4.62 -10.52
N SER A 7 -20.24 4.22 -9.33
CA SER A 7 -21.66 4.31 -8.97
C SER A 7 -22.11 5.76 -8.82
N ASP A 8 -23.41 6.00 -8.99
CA ASP A 8 -24.02 7.33 -8.82
C ASP A 8 -23.73 7.93 -7.43
N ASP A 9 -23.74 7.09 -6.39
CA ASP A 9 -23.40 7.48 -5.02
C ASP A 9 -21.96 7.99 -4.92
N THR A 10 -21.01 7.27 -5.52
CA THR A 10 -19.59 7.69 -5.55
C THR A 10 -19.42 9.01 -6.30
N ASN A 11 -20.16 9.20 -7.40
CA ASN A 11 -20.08 10.43 -8.19
C ASN A 11 -20.64 11.65 -7.42
N GLN A 12 -21.69 11.45 -6.63
CA GLN A 12 -22.23 12.48 -5.74
C GLN A 12 -21.22 12.86 -4.64
N ILE A 13 -20.56 11.87 -4.03
CA ILE A 13 -19.52 12.09 -3.02
C ILE A 13 -18.33 12.84 -3.65
N LEU A 14 -17.88 12.46 -4.84
CA LEU A 14 -16.85 13.18 -5.60
C LEU A 14 -17.23 14.64 -5.83
N GLY A 15 -18.48 14.91 -6.22
CA GLY A 15 -18.97 16.27 -6.42
C GLY A 15 -18.92 17.12 -5.15
N ILE A 16 -19.23 16.52 -3.99
CA ILE A 16 -19.12 17.18 -2.68
C ILE A 16 -17.66 17.49 -2.37
N VAL A 17 -16.75 16.53 -2.56
CA VAL A 17 -15.31 16.72 -2.32
C VAL A 17 -14.75 17.79 -3.26
N LYS A 18 -15.06 17.71 -4.56
CA LYS A 18 -14.66 18.71 -5.56
C LYS A 18 -15.07 20.12 -5.14
N THR A 19 -16.32 20.29 -4.70
CA THR A 19 -16.85 21.59 -4.25
C THR A 19 -16.17 22.05 -2.97
N LYS A 20 -16.01 21.16 -1.99
CA LYS A 20 -15.40 21.45 -0.68
C LYS A 20 -13.96 21.92 -0.78
N PHE A 21 -13.19 21.36 -1.71
CA PHE A 21 -11.78 21.68 -1.92
C PHE A 21 -11.53 22.57 -3.16
N ASN A 22 -12.60 23.09 -3.77
CA ASN A 22 -12.56 23.97 -4.95
C ASN A 22 -11.70 23.41 -6.10
N LEU A 23 -11.86 22.11 -6.37
CA LEU A 23 -11.08 21.37 -7.37
C LEU A 23 -11.67 21.56 -8.77
N LYS A 24 -10.78 21.61 -9.77
CA LYS A 24 -11.14 21.97 -11.15
C LYS A 24 -11.97 20.87 -11.83
N ASP A 25 -11.57 19.63 -11.65
CA ASP A 25 -12.06 18.47 -12.40
C ASP A 25 -12.35 17.29 -11.45
N GLU A 26 -13.18 16.34 -11.86
CA GLU A 26 -13.42 15.10 -11.09
C GLU A 26 -12.13 14.31 -10.89
N SER A 27 -11.24 14.30 -11.88
CA SER A 27 -9.91 13.68 -11.77
C SER A 27 -9.09 14.27 -10.62
N ALA A 28 -9.13 15.60 -10.43
CA ALA A 28 -8.42 16.24 -9.32
C ALA A 28 -9.01 15.86 -7.95
N ALA A 29 -10.33 15.60 -7.89
CA ALA A 29 -10.97 15.08 -6.68
C ALA A 29 -10.58 13.64 -6.38
N ILE A 30 -10.42 12.79 -7.41
CA ILE A 30 -9.88 11.44 -7.26
C ILE A 30 -8.45 11.49 -6.73
N ASP A 31 -7.58 12.27 -7.37
CA ASP A 31 -6.17 12.40 -6.95
C ASP A 31 -6.06 12.87 -5.50
N PHE A 32 -6.92 13.82 -5.09
CA PHE A 32 -6.98 14.29 -3.71
C PHE A 32 -7.41 13.21 -2.72
N ILE A 33 -8.44 12.42 -3.05
CA ILE A 33 -8.92 11.32 -2.21
C ILE A 33 -7.85 10.23 -2.12
N VAL A 34 -7.21 9.87 -3.24
CA VAL A 34 -6.14 8.87 -3.29
C VAL A 34 -4.94 9.31 -2.44
N ALA A 35 -4.50 10.57 -2.56
CA ALA A 35 -3.43 11.12 -1.74
C ALA A 35 -3.77 11.11 -0.23
N GLN A 36 -5.05 11.28 0.12
CA GLN A 36 -5.48 11.18 1.52
C GLN A 36 -5.58 9.73 1.99
N CYS A 37 -5.95 8.79 1.12
CA CYS A 37 -5.91 7.35 1.41
C CYS A 37 -4.48 6.83 1.60
N GLU A 38 -3.49 7.42 0.90
CA GLU A 38 -2.07 7.07 1.07
C GLU A 38 -1.56 7.27 2.49
N ILE A 39 -2.11 8.25 3.21
CA ILE A 39 -1.62 8.65 4.53
C ILE A 39 -2.19 7.75 5.65
N ASP A 40 -3.45 7.31 5.54
CA ASP A 40 -4.15 6.67 6.67
C ASP A 40 -4.73 5.27 6.37
N MET A 41 -4.81 4.82 5.10
CA MET A 41 -5.68 3.69 4.72
C MET A 41 -5.07 2.63 3.79
N LEU A 42 -3.88 2.82 3.24
CA LEU A 42 -3.27 1.79 2.40
C LEU A 42 -2.77 0.62 3.26
N GLU A 43 -3.33 -0.55 2.99
CA GLU A 43 -2.75 -1.82 3.43
C GLU A 43 -1.26 -1.86 3.01
N PRO A 44 -0.36 -2.50 3.79
CA PRO A 44 1.07 -2.49 3.52
C PRO A 44 1.44 -2.83 2.08
N GLU A 45 0.66 -3.71 1.45
CA GLU A 45 0.81 -4.21 0.08
C GLU A 45 0.48 -3.17 -1.01
N LEU A 46 -0.22 -2.10 -0.66
CA LEU A 46 -0.65 -1.06 -1.60
C LEU A 46 0.07 0.26 -1.39
N LYS A 47 0.97 0.34 -0.41
CA LYS A 47 1.78 1.54 -0.17
C LYS A 47 2.66 1.81 -1.40
N PRO A 48 2.82 3.08 -1.80
CA PRO A 48 3.66 3.44 -2.94
C PRO A 48 5.09 2.94 -2.79
N GLU A 49 5.64 2.93 -1.57
CA GLU A 49 6.96 2.36 -1.24
C GLU A 49 7.04 0.86 -1.58
N PHE A 50 6.01 0.08 -1.23
CA PHE A 50 5.95 -1.35 -1.49
C PHE A 50 5.79 -1.65 -2.99
N ILE A 51 4.97 -0.87 -3.69
CA ILE A 51 4.80 -0.98 -5.15
C ILE A 51 6.13 -0.71 -5.87
N GLU A 52 6.88 0.31 -5.44
CA GLU A 52 8.20 0.62 -5.99
C GLU A 52 9.21 -0.52 -5.75
N GLU A 53 9.26 -1.08 -4.53
CA GLU A 53 10.09 -2.24 -4.22
C GLU A 53 9.74 -3.46 -5.10
N MET A 54 8.45 -3.78 -5.23
CA MET A 54 7.98 -4.90 -6.04
C MET A 54 8.30 -4.71 -7.54
N GLN A 55 8.13 -3.50 -8.07
CA GLN A 55 8.50 -3.20 -9.45
C GLN A 55 10.00 -3.38 -9.70
N ASN A 56 10.84 -2.99 -8.75
CA ASN A 56 12.28 -3.21 -8.85
C ASN A 56 12.65 -4.71 -8.81
N ILE A 57 11.97 -5.50 -7.95
CA ILE A 57 12.15 -6.95 -7.88
C ILE A 57 11.73 -7.62 -9.20
N ILE A 58 10.57 -7.26 -9.76
CA ILE A 58 10.08 -7.76 -11.06
C ILE A 58 11.01 -7.36 -12.21
N ALA A 59 11.59 -6.16 -12.15
CA ALA A 59 12.58 -5.69 -13.11
C ALA A 59 13.95 -6.39 -13.00
N GLY A 60 14.07 -7.41 -12.14
CA GLY A 60 15.28 -8.22 -11.99
C GLY A 60 16.40 -7.54 -11.21
N LYS A 61 16.13 -6.40 -10.55
CA LYS A 61 17.03 -5.87 -9.54
C LYS A 61 16.74 -6.65 -8.26
N HIS A 62 17.61 -7.59 -7.92
CA HIS A 62 17.59 -8.25 -6.62
C HIS A 62 17.64 -7.18 -5.52
N ILE A 63 16.50 -6.89 -4.89
CA ILE A 63 16.43 -6.07 -3.69
C ILE A 63 16.38 -7.03 -2.50
N GLY A 64 17.55 -7.27 -1.91
CA GLY A 64 17.69 -8.08 -0.70
C GLY A 64 19.13 -8.56 -0.51
N PRO A 65 19.57 -8.82 0.74
CA PRO A 65 20.91 -9.35 1.02
C PRO A 65 21.08 -10.82 0.59
N PHE A 66 19.97 -11.49 0.26
CA PHE A 66 19.93 -12.91 -0.05
C PHE A 66 20.10 -13.16 -1.54
N LYS A 67 21.04 -14.03 -1.90
CA LYS A 67 21.35 -14.35 -3.30
C LYS A 67 20.51 -15.52 -3.80
N THR A 68 20.07 -16.38 -2.89
CA THR A 68 19.35 -17.62 -3.20
C THR A 68 18.20 -17.86 -2.21
N VAL A 69 17.28 -18.74 -2.60
CA VAL A 69 16.18 -19.20 -1.73
C VAL A 69 16.72 -19.94 -0.51
N ASP A 70 17.84 -20.65 -0.65
CA ASP A 70 18.48 -21.38 0.44
C ASP A 70 19.03 -20.43 1.52
N ASP A 71 19.62 -19.30 1.11
CA ASP A 71 20.11 -18.26 2.04
C ASP A 71 18.94 -17.67 2.86
N LEU A 72 17.80 -17.43 2.21
CA LEU A 72 16.60 -16.92 2.88
C LEU A 72 16.03 -17.95 3.86
N LYS A 73 16.00 -19.24 3.47
CA LYS A 73 15.50 -20.31 4.33
C LYS A 73 16.33 -20.48 5.59
N ALA A 74 17.66 -20.45 5.46
CA ALA A 74 18.57 -20.52 6.60
C ALA A 74 18.41 -19.34 7.57
N TYR A 75 18.11 -18.15 7.04
CA TYR A 75 17.83 -16.98 7.87
C TYR A 75 16.54 -17.13 8.67
N ILE A 76 15.44 -17.56 8.03
CA ILE A 76 14.15 -17.77 8.70
C ILE A 76 14.29 -18.84 9.80
N GLU A 77 15.00 -19.93 9.55
CA GLU A 77 15.26 -21.00 10.53
C GLU A 77 16.19 -20.56 11.68
N SER A 78 16.93 -19.46 11.52
CA SER A 78 17.79 -18.90 12.58
C SER A 78 17.05 -17.93 13.51
N LEU A 79 15.83 -17.54 13.16
CA LEU A 79 14.99 -16.69 14.00
C LEU A 79 14.46 -17.52 15.17
N PRO A 80 14.47 -16.98 16.40
CA PRO A 80 13.85 -17.67 17.51
C PRO A 80 12.36 -17.82 17.21
N ASP A 81 11.83 -19.03 17.36
CA ASP A 81 10.38 -19.23 17.38
C ASP A 81 9.84 -18.42 18.57
N GLU A 82 8.95 -17.46 18.30
CA GLU A 82 8.19 -16.79 19.36
C GLU A 82 7.22 -17.80 19.97
N GLU A 83 7.72 -18.72 20.81
CA GLU A 83 6.89 -19.46 21.75
C GLU A 83 6.42 -18.50 22.85
N GLU A 84 5.10 -18.42 22.99
CA GLU A 84 4.29 -17.70 23.99
C GLU A 84 5.01 -17.23 25.27
N ASP A 85 5.39 -15.96 25.34
CA ASP A 85 5.50 -15.25 26.64
C ASP A 85 4.12 -14.70 27.05
N GLU A 86 3.13 -15.58 27.14
CA GLU A 86 1.97 -15.41 28.02
C GLU A 86 2.36 -15.79 29.45
N LEU A 87 3.44 -15.25 30.02
CA LEU A 87 3.66 -15.31 31.48
C LEU A 87 4.69 -14.30 31.99
N CYS A 88 4.18 -13.42 32.86
CA CYS A 88 4.89 -12.67 33.89
C CYS A 88 5.18 -11.18 33.60
N MET A 89 4.15 -10.34 33.70
CA MET A 89 4.10 -9.41 34.84
C MET A 89 2.70 -9.43 35.47
N LYS A 90 2.61 -10.20 36.56
CA LYS A 90 1.70 -9.94 37.66
C LYS A 90 1.90 -8.53 38.21
#